data_AF-A0A3D5HJN4-F1
#
_entry.id   AF-A0A3D5HJN4-F1
#
_cell.length_a   1.000
_cell.length_b   1.000
_cell.length_c   1.000
_cell.angle_alpha   90.00
_cell.angle_beta   90.00
_cell.angle_gamma   90.00
#
_symmetry.space_group_name_H-M   'P 1'
#
loop_
_entity.id
_entity.type
_entity.pdbx_description
1 polymer ?
#
loop_
_entity_poly.entity_id
_entity_poly.type
_entity_poly.pdbx_seq_one_letter_code
_entity_poly.pdbx_strand_id
1 'polypeptide(L)'
;EEEDPEEILRRRLLEYQHYKDAAFELSSLDILGRDVFQRPENVELVADSEEADQEYEDVSVSALLEAFERVMKRLPKISRLVIEAETVRIEDRIEELIDLFGKKQLCLFEELFESDKARIWFIVTFMSVLEMVRLHLITIVQVDQLGAIHCSAHEDFAKNSSDWFHLQNSNENEAEALLKAS
;
A
#
# COMPACT_ATOMS: atom_id res chain seq x y z
N GLU A 1 -23.06 40.63 7.06
CA GLU A 1 -24.07 39.61 7.36
C GLU A 1 -23.37 38.57 8.22
N GLU A 2 -23.56 38.65 9.53
CA GLU A 2 -23.05 37.67 10.49
C GLU A 2 -23.98 36.46 10.40
N GLU A 3 -23.46 35.31 9.96
CA GLU A 3 -24.23 34.05 9.94
C GLU A 3 -24.71 33.74 11.37
N ASP A 4 -26.00 33.48 11.49
CA ASP A 4 -26.66 33.28 12.77
C ASP A 4 -26.03 32.08 13.51
N PRO A 5 -25.51 32.25 14.74
CA PRO A 5 -24.84 31.19 15.49
C PRO A 5 -25.68 29.91 15.65
N GLU A 6 -27.01 30.02 15.61
CA GLU A 6 -27.91 28.87 15.65
C GLU A 6 -27.87 28.04 14.35
N GLU A 7 -27.64 28.68 13.20
CA GLU A 7 -27.62 28.04 11.90
C GLU A 7 -26.31 27.27 11.67
N ILE A 8 -25.19 27.82 12.13
CA ILE A 8 -23.88 27.14 12.14
C ILE A 8 -23.93 25.89 13.03
N LEU A 9 -24.54 25.99 14.21
CA LEU A 9 -24.65 24.87 15.14
C LEU A 9 -25.54 23.77 14.57
N ARG A 10 -26.67 24.13 13.95
CA ARG A 10 -27.57 23.18 13.28
C ARG A 10 -26.87 22.44 12.14
N ARG A 11 -26.05 23.14 11.35
CA ARG A 11 -25.26 22.53 10.26
C ARG A 11 -24.26 21.53 10.79
N ARG A 12 -23.51 21.88 11.85
CA ARG A 12 -22.54 20.97 12.50
C ARG A 12 -23.20 19.75 13.13
N LEU A 13 -24.39 19.89 13.70
CA LEU A 13 -25.13 18.76 14.27
C LEU A 13 -25.62 17.78 13.20
N LEU A 14 -26.10 18.30 12.07
CA LEU A 14 -26.48 17.47 10.90
C LEU A 14 -25.28 16.73 10.31
N GLU A 15 -24.14 17.42 10.21
CA GLU A 15 -22.91 16.85 9.70
C GLU A 15 -22.36 15.77 10.64
N TYR A 16 -22.39 16.01 11.95
CA TYR A 16 -22.02 15.01 12.96
C TYR A 16 -22.95 13.78 12.92
N GLN A 17 -24.26 13.98 12.74
CA GLN A 17 -25.21 12.89 12.61
C GLN A 17 -24.92 12.03 11.38
N HIS A 18 -24.66 12.68 10.24
CA HIS A 18 -24.29 11.98 9.00
C HIS A 18 -22.99 11.17 9.16
N TYR A 19 -21.97 11.72 9.82
CA TYR A 19 -20.73 10.99 10.11
C TYR A 19 -20.94 9.84 11.09
N LYS A 20 -21.80 10.01 12.09
CA LYS A 20 -22.12 8.98 13.07
C LYS A 20 -22.86 7.81 12.43
N ASP A 21 -23.79 8.08 11.54
CA ASP A 21 -24.57 7.07 10.84
C ASP A 21 -23.68 6.27 9.87
N ALA A 22 -22.81 6.96 9.12
CA ALA A 22 -21.82 6.30 8.26
C ALA A 22 -20.81 5.44 9.05
N ALA A 23 -20.39 5.88 10.24
CA ALA A 23 -19.53 5.09 11.12
C ALA A 23 -20.24 3.86 11.68
N PHE A 24 -21.55 3.97 11.95
CA PHE A 24 -22.36 2.86 12.44
C PHE A 24 -22.58 1.81 11.33
N GLU A 25 -22.87 2.23 10.10
CA GLU A 25 -22.93 1.35 8.93
C GLU A 25 -21.60 0.63 8.70
N LEU A 26 -20.48 1.36 8.78
CA LEU A 26 -19.13 0.79 8.66
C LEU A 26 -18.83 -0.23 9.78
N SER A 27 -19.32 0.00 11.01
CA SER A 27 -19.16 -0.94 12.13
C SER A 27 -20.08 -2.16 12.06
N SER A 28 -21.13 -2.10 11.23
CA SER A 28 -22.10 -3.18 11.04
C SER A 28 -21.73 -4.15 9.92
N LEU A 29 -20.68 -3.83 9.15
CA LEU A 29 -20.08 -4.74 8.18
C LEU A 29 -19.22 -5.76 8.94
N ASP A 30 -19.45 -7.05 8.68
CA ASP A 30 -18.68 -8.12 9.31
C ASP A 30 -17.18 -7.93 9.04
N ILE A 31 -16.40 -7.79 10.11
CA ILE A 31 -14.95 -7.75 10.09
C ILE A 31 -14.46 -9.19 9.86
N LEU A 32 -14.55 -9.66 8.62
CA LEU A 32 -13.91 -10.90 8.18
C LEU A 32 -12.47 -10.59 7.76
N GLY A 33 -11.50 -11.28 8.38
CA GLY A 33 -10.10 -11.24 7.97
C GLY A 33 -9.11 -10.79 9.04
N ARG A 34 -9.52 -10.63 10.30
CA ARG A 34 -8.57 -10.61 11.43
C ARG A 34 -8.22 -12.04 11.85
N ASP A 35 -7.80 -12.87 10.92
CA ASP A 35 -7.23 -14.17 11.26
C ASP A 35 -5.90 -14.41 10.54
N VAL A 36 -4.95 -14.71 11.40
CA VAL A 36 -3.54 -14.98 11.22
C VAL A 36 -3.35 -16.14 10.22
N PHE A 37 -2.95 -15.85 8.98
CA PHE A 37 -2.29 -16.86 8.15
C PHE A 37 -0.78 -16.75 8.36
N GLN A 38 -0.32 -17.15 9.55
CA GLN A 38 1.05 -17.62 9.70
C GLN A 38 1.11 -18.99 9.02
N ARG A 39 1.90 -19.14 7.96
CA ARG A 39 2.42 -20.46 7.59
C ARG A 39 3.42 -20.84 8.69
N PRO A 40 3.16 -21.84 9.55
CA PRO A 40 4.15 -22.22 10.54
C PRO A 40 5.25 -23.01 9.82
N GLU A 41 6.49 -22.57 10.01
CA GLU A 41 7.67 -23.39 9.71
C GLU A 41 7.64 -24.64 10.59
N ASN A 42 7.84 -25.81 9.95
CA ASN A 42 8.17 -27.11 10.53
C ASN A 42 7.16 -27.73 11.51
N VAL A 43 6.24 -28.54 10.99
CA VAL A 43 5.70 -29.70 11.72
C VAL A 43 5.56 -30.88 10.76
N GLU A 44 6.52 -31.81 10.80
CA GLU A 44 6.21 -33.21 10.50
C GLU A 44 5.11 -33.63 11.49
N LEU A 45 3.95 -34.10 11.00
CA LEU A 45 3.18 -35.24 11.50
C LEU A 45 1.80 -35.33 10.82
N VAL A 46 1.66 -36.40 10.02
CA VAL A 46 0.47 -37.26 9.80
C VAL A 46 -0.77 -36.65 9.12
N ALA A 47 -1.05 -37.21 7.95
CA ALA A 47 -2.28 -37.11 7.16
C ALA A 47 -3.57 -37.19 8.00
N ASP A 48 -4.54 -36.31 7.73
CA ASP A 48 -5.64 -36.62 6.82
C ASP A 48 -6.52 -35.38 6.55
N SER A 49 -7.06 -35.33 5.33
CA SER A 49 -8.30 -34.65 4.91
C SER A 49 -8.29 -33.14 4.56
N GLU A 50 -8.31 -32.93 3.25
CA GLU A 50 -8.91 -31.83 2.48
C GLU A 50 -8.12 -30.51 2.41
N GLU A 51 -7.04 -30.59 1.64
CA GLU A 51 -6.52 -29.51 0.81
C GLU A 51 -7.66 -28.86 0.00
N ALA A 52 -8.21 -27.77 0.49
CA ALA A 52 -8.67 -26.70 -0.38
C ALA A 52 -7.48 -25.76 -0.56
N ASP A 53 -6.57 -26.13 -1.48
CA ASP A 53 -5.71 -25.13 -2.11
C ASP A 53 -6.64 -24.06 -2.68
N GLN A 54 -6.80 -22.95 -1.96
CA GLN A 54 -7.30 -21.75 -2.58
C GLN A 54 -6.29 -21.43 -3.66
N GLU A 55 -6.65 -21.68 -4.93
CA GLU A 55 -5.85 -21.33 -6.10
C GLU A 55 -5.70 -19.82 -6.11
N TYR A 56 -4.67 -19.34 -5.42
CA TYR A 56 -4.25 -17.96 -5.45
C TYR A 56 -3.71 -17.68 -6.85
N GLU A 57 -4.46 -16.91 -7.64
CA GLU A 57 -4.05 -16.54 -8.99
C GLU A 57 -3.09 -15.34 -8.92
N ASP A 58 -2.04 -15.39 -9.75
CA ASP A 58 -1.11 -14.27 -9.91
C ASP A 58 -1.87 -13.01 -10.38
N VAL A 59 -1.61 -11.87 -9.74
CA VAL A 59 -2.37 -10.64 -10.01
C VAL A 59 -1.99 -10.03 -11.35
N SER A 60 -2.98 -9.79 -12.20
CA SER A 60 -2.80 -9.05 -13.44
C SER A 60 -2.47 -7.57 -13.19
N VAL A 61 -1.63 -6.97 -14.04
CA VAL A 61 -1.32 -5.53 -13.98
C VAL A 61 -2.58 -4.67 -14.13
N SER A 62 -3.56 -5.12 -14.90
CA SER A 62 -4.87 -4.47 -15.01
C SER A 62 -5.61 -4.42 -13.67
N ALA A 63 -5.60 -5.50 -12.90
CA ALA A 63 -6.25 -5.53 -11.59
C ALA A 63 -5.56 -4.58 -10.59
N LEU A 64 -4.22 -4.49 -10.64
CA LEU A 64 -3.46 -3.49 -9.88
C LEU A 64 -3.83 -2.06 -10.26
N LEU A 65 -3.98 -1.79 -11.56
CA LEU A 65 -4.38 -0.46 -12.05
C LEU A 65 -5.79 -0.09 -11.54
N GLU A 66 -6.73 -1.03 -11.58
CA GLU A 66 -8.08 -0.80 -11.06
C GLU A 66 -8.10 -0.56 -9.54
N ALA A 67 -7.30 -1.31 -8.78
CA ALA A 67 -7.13 -1.08 -7.34
C ALA A 67 -6.53 0.31 -7.08
N PHE A 68 -5.52 0.71 -7.87
CA PHE A 68 -4.95 2.04 -7.80
C PHE A 68 -5.99 3.14 -8.12
N GLU A 69 -6.85 2.94 -9.12
CA GLU A 69 -7.94 3.87 -9.40
C GLU A 69 -8.91 4.02 -8.21
N ARG A 70 -9.22 2.93 -7.49
CA ARG A 70 -10.08 2.97 -6.29
C ARG A 70 -9.43 3.81 -5.18
N VAL A 71 -8.13 3.64 -4.97
CA VAL A 71 -7.36 4.47 -4.03
C VAL A 71 -7.41 5.94 -4.44
N MET A 72 -7.15 6.24 -5.72
CA MET A 72 -7.15 7.60 -6.26
C MET A 72 -8.51 8.29 -6.17
N LYS A 73 -9.63 7.54 -6.28
CA LYS A 73 -10.99 8.08 -6.11
C LYS A 73 -11.28 8.58 -4.69
N ARG A 74 -10.54 8.11 -3.69
CA ARG A 74 -10.69 8.53 -2.28
C ARG A 74 -9.95 9.83 -1.98
N LEU A 75 -9.13 10.32 -2.91
CA LEU A 75 -8.42 11.59 -2.74
C LEU A 75 -9.38 12.79 -2.78
N PRO A 76 -9.26 13.75 -1.85
CA PRO A 76 -10.03 14.98 -1.91
C PRO A 76 -9.71 15.76 -3.20
N LYS A 77 -10.70 16.47 -3.75
CA LYS A 77 -10.49 17.39 -4.88
C LYS A 77 -9.71 18.61 -4.37
N ILE A 78 -8.39 18.59 -4.52
CA ILE A 78 -7.50 19.63 -3.98
C ILE A 78 -7.73 20.95 -4.74
N SER A 79 -8.29 21.96 -4.06
CA SER A 79 -8.32 23.34 -4.53
C SER A 79 -7.08 24.08 -4.01
N ARG A 80 -6.07 24.22 -4.89
CA ARG A 80 -4.82 24.98 -4.71
C ARG A 80 -3.97 24.56 -3.50
N LEU A 81 -2.84 23.92 -3.78
CA LEU A 81 -1.72 23.82 -2.83
C LEU A 81 -0.49 24.48 -3.47
N VAL A 82 0.17 25.37 -2.73
CA VAL A 82 1.53 25.81 -3.05
C VAL A 82 2.42 24.59 -2.86
N ILE A 83 2.97 24.09 -3.95
CA ILE A 83 3.78 22.89 -3.97
C ILE A 83 5.18 23.29 -3.49
N GLU A 84 5.47 23.10 -2.21
CA GLU A 84 6.86 22.88 -1.82
C GLU A 84 7.18 21.46 -2.30
N ALA A 85 7.92 21.40 -3.41
CA ALA A 85 8.28 20.16 -4.08
C ALA A 85 9.33 19.42 -3.24
N GLU A 86 8.88 18.72 -2.21
CA GLU A 86 9.64 17.60 -1.71
C GLU A 86 9.57 16.53 -2.81
N THR A 87 10.67 16.38 -3.56
CA THR A 87 10.75 15.43 -4.68
C THR A 87 10.82 14.03 -4.10
N VAL A 88 9.66 13.38 -3.93
CA VAL A 88 9.60 11.98 -3.51
C VAL A 88 10.21 11.12 -4.61
N ARG A 89 11.34 10.47 -4.34
CA ARG A 89 12.00 9.58 -5.28
C ARG A 89 11.43 8.17 -5.15
N ILE A 90 11.52 7.39 -6.22
CA ILE A 90 11.03 6.00 -6.22
C ILE A 90 11.88 5.17 -5.28
N GLU A 91 13.18 5.42 -5.26
CA GLU A 91 14.18 4.74 -4.44
C GLU A 91 13.88 4.92 -2.95
N ASP A 92 13.68 6.17 -2.49
CA ASP A 92 13.33 6.48 -1.11
C ASP A 92 12.04 5.74 -0.69
N ARG A 93 11.04 5.69 -1.58
CA ARG A 93 9.79 5.00 -1.29
C ARG A 93 9.93 3.48 -1.28
N ILE A 94 10.84 2.91 -2.07
CA ILE A 94 11.17 1.47 -2.00
C ILE A 94 11.81 1.15 -0.66
N GLU A 95 12.74 1.98 -0.17
CA GLU A 95 13.38 1.78 1.14
C GLU A 95 12.35 1.81 2.29
N GLU A 96 11.44 2.78 2.28
CA GLU A 96 10.33 2.85 3.25
C GLU A 96 9.46 1.59 3.23
N LEU A 97 9.18 1.05 2.04
CA LEU A 97 8.38 -0.15 1.88
C LEU A 97 9.17 -1.42 2.30
N ILE A 98 10.48 -1.48 2.04
CA ILE A 98 11.34 -2.57 2.55
C ILE A 98 11.27 -2.60 4.08
N ASP A 99 11.38 -1.45 4.74
CA ASP A 99 11.27 -1.33 6.19
C ASP A 99 9.88 -1.76 6.72
N LEU A 100 8.82 -1.43 5.96
CA LEU A 100 7.46 -1.86 6.26
C LEU A 100 7.34 -3.38 6.20
N PHE A 101 7.77 -4.00 5.10
CA PHE A 101 7.68 -5.46 4.90
C PHE A 101 8.60 -6.25 5.83
N GLY A 102 9.72 -5.67 6.25
CA GLY A 102 10.58 -6.23 7.30
C GLY A 102 9.88 -6.35 8.67
N LYS A 103 8.92 -5.46 8.96
CA LYS A 103 8.14 -5.46 10.22
C LYS A 103 6.79 -6.19 10.07
N LYS A 104 6.13 -6.02 8.92
CA LYS A 104 4.79 -6.54 8.62
C LYS A 104 4.88 -7.34 7.31
N GLN A 105 4.91 -8.66 7.44
CA GLN A 105 5.12 -9.58 6.32
C GLN A 105 3.94 -9.67 5.33
N LEU A 106 2.75 -9.21 5.72
CA LEU A 106 1.52 -9.26 4.92
C LEU A 106 0.67 -8.01 5.17
N CYS A 107 0.21 -7.35 4.11
CA CYS A 107 -0.68 -6.20 4.16
C CYS A 107 -1.62 -6.15 2.94
N LEU A 108 -2.65 -5.32 3.00
CA LEU A 108 -3.47 -5.02 1.82
C LEU A 108 -2.79 -3.96 0.95
N PHE A 109 -3.00 -4.01 -0.36
CA PHE A 109 -2.48 -3.01 -1.29
C PHE A 109 -2.90 -1.59 -0.90
N GLU A 110 -4.14 -1.40 -0.45
CA GLU A 110 -4.65 -0.10 -0.01
C GLU A 110 -3.94 0.43 1.24
N GLU A 111 -3.39 -0.44 2.09
CA GLU A 111 -2.64 -0.03 3.29
C GLU A 111 -1.26 0.53 2.95
N LEU A 112 -0.78 0.36 1.71
CA LEU A 112 0.46 0.96 1.23
C LEU A 112 0.31 2.47 0.96
N PHE A 113 -0.92 2.99 1.00
CA PHE A 113 -1.22 4.38 0.67
C PHE A 113 -1.75 5.17 1.87
N GLU A 114 -1.18 6.35 2.10
CA GLU A 114 -1.60 7.28 3.15
C GLU A 114 -2.58 8.32 2.58
N SER A 115 -3.68 8.57 3.31
CA SER A 115 -4.78 9.43 2.85
C SER A 115 -4.46 10.93 2.80
N ASP A 116 -3.42 11.40 3.51
CA ASP A 116 -3.05 12.83 3.63
C ASP A 116 -1.87 13.22 2.72
N LYS A 117 -1.56 12.42 1.70
CA LYS A 117 -0.45 12.67 0.77
C LYS A 117 -0.91 13.29 -0.55
N ALA A 118 -0.01 14.02 -1.19
CA ALA A 118 -0.26 14.59 -2.52
C ALA A 118 -0.35 13.48 -3.59
N ARG A 119 -1.09 13.75 -4.68
CA ARG A 119 -1.26 12.80 -5.80
C ARG A 119 0.07 12.22 -6.32
N ILE A 120 1.13 13.02 -6.37
CA ILE A 120 2.44 12.56 -6.86
C ILE A 120 2.99 11.42 -5.99
N TRP A 121 2.80 11.48 -4.68
CA TRP A 121 3.25 10.45 -3.75
C TRP A 121 2.51 9.11 -3.98
N PHE A 122 1.22 9.16 -4.35
CA PHE A 122 0.46 7.96 -4.72
C PHE A 122 1.03 7.32 -6.00
N ILE A 123 1.35 8.13 -7.01
CA ILE A 123 1.96 7.64 -8.25
C ILE A 123 3.33 7.02 -7.96
N VAL A 124 4.17 7.70 -7.17
CA VAL A 124 5.49 7.18 -6.79
C VAL A 124 5.35 5.86 -6.01
N THR A 125 4.45 5.78 -5.03
CA THR A 125 4.18 4.55 -4.29
C THR A 125 3.75 3.40 -5.21
N PHE A 126 2.86 3.66 -6.17
CA PHE A 126 2.45 2.64 -7.14
C PHE A 126 3.62 2.18 -8.01
N MET A 127 4.45 3.11 -8.50
CA MET A 127 5.65 2.78 -9.27
C MET A 127 6.65 1.98 -8.45
N SER A 128 6.86 2.34 -7.18
CA SER A 128 7.71 1.59 -6.24
C SER A 128 7.19 0.17 -6.04
N VAL A 129 5.89 -0.04 -5.87
CA VAL A 129 5.30 -1.38 -5.75
C VAL A 129 5.56 -2.22 -7.01
N LEU A 130 5.36 -1.67 -8.20
CA LEU A 130 5.64 -2.38 -9.45
C LEU A 130 7.13 -2.73 -9.58
N GLU A 131 8.00 -1.82 -9.19
CA GLU A 131 9.45 -2.05 -9.19
C GLU A 131 9.86 -3.11 -8.17
N MET A 132 9.28 -3.10 -6.97
CA MET A 132 9.51 -4.13 -5.95
C MET A 132 9.06 -5.52 -6.41
N VAL A 133 7.94 -5.62 -7.14
CA VAL A 133 7.51 -6.88 -7.77
C VAL A 133 8.53 -7.31 -8.84
N ARG A 134 8.98 -6.38 -9.70
CA ARG A 134 9.99 -6.66 -10.73
C ARG A 134 11.31 -7.16 -10.14
N LEU A 135 11.69 -6.65 -8.97
CA LEU A 135 12.88 -7.01 -8.21
C LEU A 135 12.68 -8.22 -7.28
N HIS A 136 11.50 -8.85 -7.30
CA HIS A 136 11.15 -9.97 -6.41
C HIS A 136 11.33 -9.64 -4.92
N LEU A 137 11.09 -8.38 -4.53
CA LEU A 137 11.07 -7.98 -3.12
C LEU A 137 9.72 -8.35 -2.48
N ILE A 138 8.63 -8.22 -3.23
CA ILE A 138 7.28 -8.53 -2.75
C ILE A 138 6.55 -9.42 -3.74
N THR A 139 5.58 -10.17 -3.23
CA THR A 139 4.61 -10.95 -3.98
C THR A 139 3.23 -10.33 -3.78
N ILE A 140 2.44 -10.28 -4.85
CA ILE A 140 1.07 -9.75 -4.82
C ILE A 140 0.12 -10.84 -5.27
N VAL A 141 -0.94 -11.06 -4.50
CA VAL A 141 -1.93 -12.10 -4.71
C VAL A 141 -3.35 -11.53 -4.61
N GLN A 142 -4.26 -12.02 -5.46
CA GLN A 142 -5.68 -11.68 -5.44
C GLN A 142 -6.50 -12.96 -5.49
N VAL A 143 -7.38 -13.15 -4.51
CA VAL A 143 -8.16 -14.39 -4.35
C VAL A 143 -9.34 -14.43 -5.32
N ASP A 144 -10.06 -13.31 -5.43
CA ASP A 144 -11.24 -13.19 -6.28
C ASP A 144 -11.07 -12.03 -7.26
N GLN A 145 -11.64 -12.14 -8.47
CA GLN A 145 -11.72 -11.02 -9.39
C GLN A 145 -12.38 -9.81 -8.71
N LEU A 146 -11.69 -8.66 -8.76
CA LEU A 146 -12.09 -7.41 -8.09
C LEU A 146 -12.06 -7.45 -6.55
N GLY A 147 -11.65 -8.57 -5.95
CA GLY A 147 -11.47 -8.77 -4.52
C GLY A 147 -10.23 -8.06 -3.96
N ALA A 148 -9.97 -8.26 -2.68
CA ALA A 148 -8.86 -7.65 -1.97
C ALA A 148 -7.51 -8.12 -2.54
N ILE A 149 -6.60 -7.17 -2.74
CA ILE A 149 -5.25 -7.43 -3.21
C ILE A 149 -4.33 -7.48 -2.00
N HIS A 150 -3.66 -8.62 -1.82
CA HIS A 150 -2.75 -8.88 -0.72
C HIS A 150 -1.31 -8.70 -1.22
N CYS A 151 -0.48 -8.05 -0.41
CA CYS A 151 0.94 -7.87 -0.65
C CYS A 151 1.70 -8.55 0.49
N SER A 152 2.65 -9.41 0.16
CA SER A 152 3.54 -10.07 1.11
C SER A 152 5.00 -9.90 0.71
N ALA A 153 5.92 -10.04 1.66
CA ALA A 153 7.33 -10.16 1.30
C ALA A 153 7.57 -11.44 0.47
N HIS A 154 8.51 -11.39 -0.46
CA HIS A 154 8.92 -12.55 -1.23
C HIS A 154 9.73 -13.54 -0.35
N GLU A 155 9.78 -14.83 -0.72
CA GLU A 155 10.51 -15.86 0.05
C GLU A 155 12.00 -15.50 0.23
N ASP A 156 12.61 -14.97 -0.83
CA ASP A 156 14.00 -14.49 -0.84
C ASP A 156 14.17 -13.02 -0.40
N PHE A 157 13.22 -12.42 0.34
CA PHE A 157 13.22 -10.99 0.66
C PHE A 157 14.54 -10.49 1.28
N ALA A 158 15.15 -11.22 2.21
CA ALA A 158 16.40 -10.80 2.86
C ALA A 158 17.57 -10.69 1.86
N LYS A 159 17.62 -11.60 0.89
CA LYS A 159 18.64 -11.59 -0.16
C LYS A 159 18.37 -10.47 -1.16
N ASN A 160 17.13 -10.39 -1.65
CA ASN A 160 16.75 -9.43 -2.69
C ASN A 160 16.84 -7.98 -2.17
N SER A 161 16.54 -7.75 -0.89
CA SER A 161 16.74 -6.44 -0.25
C SER A 161 18.22 -6.07 -0.13
N SER A 162 19.10 -7.02 0.21
CA SER A 162 20.55 -6.79 0.20
C SER A 162 21.06 -6.46 -1.20
N ASP A 163 20.61 -7.20 -2.22
CA ASP A 163 20.97 -6.97 -3.62
C ASP A 163 20.52 -5.57 -4.09
N TRP A 164 19.33 -5.12 -3.68
CA TRP A 164 18.84 -3.76 -3.92
C TRP A 164 19.78 -2.68 -3.39
N PHE A 165 20.16 -2.76 -2.10
CA PHE A 165 21.07 -1.78 -1.50
C PHE A 165 22.46 -1.80 -2.14
N HIS A 166 22.94 -2.96 -2.60
CA HIS A 166 24.20 -3.05 -3.35
C HIS A 166 24.12 -2.35 -4.70
N LEU A 167 23.03 -2.50 -5.44
CA LEU A 167 22.82 -1.84 -6.74
C LEU A 167 22.76 -0.31 -6.58
N GLN A 168 22.07 0.18 -5.55
CA GLN A 168 21.94 1.60 -5.28
C GLN A 168 23.29 2.24 -4.95
N ASN A 169 24.06 1.62 -4.06
CA ASN A 169 25.41 2.07 -3.72
C ASN A 169 26.36 2.04 -4.93
N SER A 170 26.23 1.05 -5.83
CA SER A 170 27.04 1.01 -7.05
C SER A 170 26.72 2.18 -7.99
N ASN A 171 25.44 2.45 -8.20
CA ASN A 171 24.98 3.53 -9.08
C ASN A 171 25.37 4.92 -8.55
N GLU A 172 25.30 5.14 -7.23
CA GLU A 172 25.73 6.40 -6.61
C GLU A 172 27.24 6.62 -6.76
N ASN A 173 28.04 5.57 -6.56
CA ASN A 173 29.49 5.64 -6.74
C ASN A 173 29.89 5.92 -8.20
N GLU A 174 29.19 5.33 -9.17
CA GLU A 174 29.41 5.61 -10.60
C GLU A 174 29.05 7.05 -10.96
N ALA A 175 27.91 7.57 -10.46
CA ALA A 175 27.50 8.95 -10.68
C ALA A 175 28.51 9.96 -10.10
N GLU A 176 29.02 9.70 -8.89
CA GLU A 176 30.08 10.52 -8.29
C GLU A 176 31.38 10.50 -9.08
N ALA A 177 31.77 9.35 -9.62
CA ALA A 177 32.98 9.21 -10.42
C ALA A 177 32.90 10.02 -11.72
N LEU A 178 31.74 10.03 -12.38
CA LEU A 178 31.49 10.80 -13.59
C LEU A 178 31.49 12.32 -13.34
N LEU A 179 30.94 12.76 -12.20
CA LEU A 179 30.96 14.17 -11.79
C LEU A 179 32.39 14.66 -11.46
N LYS A 180 33.24 13.81 -10.87
CA LYS A 180 34.65 14.14 -10.57
C LYS A 180 35.54 14.14 -11.83
N ALA A 181 35.10 13.50 -12.91
CA ALA A 181 35.84 13.41 -14.17
C ALA A 181 35.51 14.51 -15.18
N SER A 182 34.48 15.34 -14.92
CA SER A 182 34.08 16.50 -15.72
C SER A 182 34.60 17.81 -15.14
#